data_AF-A0A6A6DAE4-F1
#
_entry.id   AF-A0A6A6DAE4-F1
#
_cell.length_a   1.000
_cell.length_b   1.000
_cell.length_c   1.000
_cell.angle_alpha   90.00
_cell.angle_beta   90.00
_cell.angle_gamma   90.00
#
_symmetry.space_group_name_H-M   'P 1'
#
loop_
_entity.id
_entity.type
_entity.pdbx_description
1 polymer ?
#
loop_
_entity_poly.entity_id
_entity_poly.type
_entity_poly.pdbx_seq_one_letter_code
_entity_poly.pdbx_strand_id
1 'polypeptide(L)'
;MSPHGTWGRKRWSDDPDQEDYENECRRFRICIIGKAGVGKTTLLSKVFGIDESEAGVVNQDEAVRSGGGRHNIYDAIVDENRNSALVIHDSCGFETGEENNLETVKRFIDYRNRKPSLPEQLHCIW
;
A
#
# COMPACT_ATOMS: atom_id res chain seq x y z
N MET A 1 -42.05 14.14 30.20
CA MET A 1 -41.21 13.38 29.25
C MET A 1 -40.41 14.37 28.45
N SER A 2 -39.11 14.48 28.72
CA SER A 2 -38.19 15.38 28.01
C SER A 2 -37.69 14.70 26.73
N PRO A 3 -37.63 15.38 25.57
CA PRO A 3 -37.08 14.76 24.37
C PRO A 3 -35.57 14.67 24.47
N HIS A 4 -35.04 13.52 24.09
CA HIS A 4 -33.62 13.22 24.02
C HIS A 4 -32.89 14.20 23.08
N GLY A 5 -31.76 14.74 23.55
CA GLY A 5 -30.88 15.59 22.76
C GLY A 5 -30.31 14.82 21.58
N THR A 6 -30.55 15.34 20.38
CA THR A 6 -29.88 14.88 19.16
C THR A 6 -28.43 15.33 19.20
N TRP A 7 -27.52 14.38 19.47
CA TRP A 7 -26.10 14.58 19.26
C TRP A 7 -25.89 14.79 17.76
N GLY A 8 -25.68 16.04 17.35
CA GLY A 8 -25.45 16.39 15.95
C GLY A 8 -24.24 15.61 15.43
N ARG A 9 -24.43 14.85 14.35
CA ARG A 9 -23.30 14.35 13.57
C ARG A 9 -22.57 15.57 13.03
N LYS A 10 -21.37 15.85 13.54
CA LYS A 10 -20.46 16.84 12.97
C LYS A 10 -20.29 16.47 11.49
N ARG A 11 -20.66 17.38 10.57
CA ARG A 11 -20.41 17.16 9.15
C ARG A 11 -18.89 17.20 8.95
N TRP A 12 -18.37 16.27 8.16
CA TRP A 12 -16.98 16.30 7.70
C TRP A 12 -16.59 17.65 7.06
N SER A 13 -17.59 18.39 6.55
CA SER A 13 -17.46 19.71 5.94
C SER A 13 -16.98 20.83 6.88
N ASP A 14 -16.93 20.59 8.20
CA ASP A 14 -16.54 21.60 9.19
C ASP A 14 -15.09 21.40 9.69
N ASP A 15 -14.27 20.63 8.94
CA ASP A 15 -12.86 20.43 9.25
C ASP A 15 -12.02 21.53 8.56
N PRO A 16 -11.47 22.50 9.32
CA PRO A 16 -10.68 23.59 8.76
C PRO A 16 -9.41 23.10 8.04
N ASP A 17 -8.97 21.88 8.31
CA ASP A 17 -7.76 21.29 7.73
C ASP A 17 -8.08 20.49 6.44
N GLN A 18 -9.34 20.47 5.98
CA GLN A 18 -9.77 19.70 4.80
C GLN A 18 -8.97 20.09 3.53
N GLU A 19 -8.79 21.39 3.28
CA GLU A 19 -8.00 21.85 2.13
C GLU A 19 -6.52 21.45 2.25
N ASP A 20 -5.97 21.42 3.46
CA ASP A 20 -4.59 20.99 3.69
C ASP A 20 -4.44 19.48 3.44
N TYR A 21 -5.37 18.65 3.91
CA TYR A 21 -5.36 17.21 3.64
C TYR A 21 -5.53 16.87 2.16
N GLU A 22 -6.43 17.57 1.47
CA GLU A 22 -6.69 17.38 0.04
C GLU A 22 -5.52 17.85 -0.83
N ASN A 23 -4.81 18.91 -0.43
CA ASN A 23 -3.68 19.45 -1.19
C ASN A 23 -2.34 18.78 -0.85
N GLU A 24 -2.12 18.32 0.39
CA GLU A 24 -0.85 17.71 0.79
C GLU A 24 -0.76 16.23 0.45
N CYS A 25 -1.84 15.44 0.50
CA CYS A 25 -1.79 13.99 0.31
C CYS A 25 -2.01 13.56 -1.16
N ARG A 26 -1.17 14.08 -2.08
CA ARG A 26 -1.25 13.75 -3.53
C ARG A 26 -0.93 12.29 -3.86
N ARG A 27 -0.29 11.55 -2.96
CA ARG A 27 0.03 10.13 -3.10
C ARG A 27 -0.25 9.41 -1.78
N PHE A 28 -1.26 8.57 -1.74
CA PHE A 28 -1.61 7.70 -0.62
C PHE A 28 -0.92 6.34 -0.77
N ARG A 29 -0.06 5.98 0.19
CA ARG A 29 0.79 4.78 0.11
C ARG A 29 0.32 3.68 1.05
N ILE A 30 0.05 2.51 0.49
CA ILE A 30 -0.33 1.29 1.21
C ILE A 30 0.79 0.27 1.10
N CYS A 31 1.16 -0.37 2.20
CA CYS A 31 2.04 -1.52 2.20
C CYS A 31 1.24 -2.78 2.52
N ILE A 32 1.33 -3.80 1.67
CA ILE A 32 0.67 -5.09 1.85
C ILE A 32 1.68 -6.11 2.35
N ILE A 33 1.44 -6.64 3.54
CA ILE A 33 2.38 -7.48 4.28
C ILE A 33 1.75 -8.84 4.55
N GLY A 34 2.44 -9.91 4.15
CA GLY A 34 1.92 -11.26 4.41
C GLY A 34 2.79 -12.35 3.82
N LYS A 35 2.64 -13.59 4.31
CA LYS A 35 3.39 -14.76 3.83
C LYS A 35 3.24 -14.97 2.31
N ALA A 36 4.21 -15.65 1.71
CA ALA A 36 4.05 -16.12 0.34
C ALA A 36 2.80 -17.02 0.22
N GLY A 37 2.05 -16.89 -0.88
CA GLY A 37 0.84 -17.67 -1.12
C GLY A 37 -0.40 -17.30 -0.29
N VAL A 38 -0.35 -16.29 0.59
CA VAL A 38 -1.53 -15.88 1.41
C VAL A 38 -2.61 -15.13 0.61
N GLY A 39 -2.35 -14.80 -0.66
CA GLY A 39 -3.30 -14.12 -1.55
C GLY A 39 -3.08 -12.62 -1.74
N LYS A 40 -1.90 -12.06 -1.39
CA LYS A 40 -1.57 -10.64 -1.62
C LYS A 40 -1.78 -10.23 -3.09
N THR A 41 -1.26 -11.04 -4.01
CA THR A 41 -1.38 -10.74 -5.44
C THR A 41 -2.83 -10.83 -5.94
N THR A 42 -3.62 -11.76 -5.39
CA THR A 42 -5.07 -11.80 -5.67
C THR A 42 -5.79 -10.57 -5.13
N LEU A 43 -5.39 -10.04 -3.97
CA LEU A 43 -5.90 -8.78 -3.44
C LEU A 43 -5.54 -7.62 -4.36
N LEU A 44 -4.28 -7.53 -4.81
CA LEU A 44 -3.80 -6.53 -5.77
C LEU A 44 -4.63 -6.55 -7.06
N SER A 45 -4.82 -7.71 -7.68
CA SER A 45 -5.52 -7.80 -8.96
C SER A 45 -7.03 -7.58 -8.83
N LYS A 46 -7.69 -8.16 -7.83
CA LYS A 46 -9.15 -8.10 -7.70
C LYS A 46 -9.66 -6.79 -7.11
N VAL A 47 -8.94 -6.19 -6.15
CA VAL A 47 -9.41 -4.98 -5.46
C VAL A 47 -8.87 -3.73 -6.12
N PHE A 48 -7.59 -3.71 -6.45
CA PHE A 48 -6.94 -2.52 -7.01
C PHE A 48 -6.92 -2.52 -8.54
N GLY A 49 -7.26 -3.65 -9.17
CA GLY A 49 -7.30 -3.76 -10.63
C GLY A 49 -5.91 -3.72 -11.27
N ILE A 50 -4.86 -3.99 -10.49
CA ILE A 50 -3.48 -4.07 -10.97
C ILE A 50 -3.35 -5.36 -11.79
N ASP A 51 -2.68 -5.26 -12.95
CA ASP A 51 -2.43 -6.44 -13.78
C ASP A 51 -1.62 -7.50 -13.01
N GLU A 52 -1.95 -8.78 -13.19
CA GLU A 52 -1.29 -9.86 -12.47
C GLU A 52 0.22 -9.92 -12.77
N SER A 53 0.66 -9.54 -13.97
CA SER A 53 2.07 -9.43 -14.34
C SER A 53 2.80 -8.28 -13.62
N GLU A 54 2.10 -7.19 -13.30
CA GLU A 54 2.63 -6.06 -12.53
C GLU A 54 2.56 -6.30 -11.01
N ALA A 55 1.58 -7.08 -10.57
CA ALA A 55 1.38 -7.49 -9.18
C ALA A 55 2.32 -8.64 -8.74
N GLY A 56 3.28 -9.02 -9.60
CA GLY A 56 4.28 -10.04 -9.30
C GLY A 56 3.80 -11.48 -9.48
N VAL A 57 2.69 -11.75 -10.18
CA VAL A 57 2.41 -13.09 -10.74
C VAL A 57 3.32 -13.31 -11.94
N VAL A 58 4.60 -13.47 -11.70
CA VAL A 58 5.43 -14.20 -12.64
C VAL A 58 5.28 -15.67 -12.23
N ASN A 59 4.69 -16.49 -13.10
CA ASN A 59 4.76 -17.95 -12.90
C ASN A 59 6.20 -18.30 -12.53
N GLN A 60 6.39 -19.17 -11.53
CA GLN A 60 7.72 -19.51 -11.00
C GLN A 60 8.69 -19.94 -12.13
N ASP A 61 8.15 -20.50 -13.22
CA ASP A 61 8.86 -20.87 -14.44
C ASP A 61 9.24 -19.70 -15.36
N GLU A 62 8.44 -18.62 -15.42
CA GLU A 62 8.77 -17.40 -16.18
C GLU A 62 9.69 -16.46 -15.40
N ALA A 63 9.62 -16.46 -14.07
CA ALA A 63 10.58 -15.76 -13.22
C ALA A 63 12.00 -16.23 -13.51
N VAL A 64 12.20 -17.52 -13.82
CA VAL A 64 13.51 -18.08 -14.18
C VAL A 64 13.98 -17.66 -15.58
N ARG A 65 13.07 -17.42 -16.54
CA ARG A 65 13.40 -17.15 -17.95
C ARG A 65 13.69 -15.67 -18.24
N SER A 66 13.12 -14.76 -17.47
CA SER A 66 13.28 -13.31 -17.64
C SER A 66 14.33 -12.69 -16.70
N GLY A 67 15.09 -13.51 -15.96
CA GLY A 67 16.14 -13.02 -15.06
C GLY A 67 15.65 -12.68 -13.65
N GLY A 68 14.72 -13.46 -13.11
CA GLY A 68 14.33 -13.46 -11.69
C GLY A 68 13.98 -12.08 -11.20
N GLY A 69 12.88 -11.51 -11.68
CA GLY A 69 12.39 -10.19 -11.26
C GLY A 69 12.15 -10.18 -9.76
N ARG A 70 13.18 -9.81 -8.98
CA ARG A 70 13.09 -9.55 -7.55
C ARG A 70 12.22 -8.33 -7.36
N HIS A 71 10.91 -8.52 -7.27
CA HIS A 71 10.04 -7.51 -6.71
C HIS A 71 10.57 -7.16 -5.31
N ASN A 72 10.76 -5.88 -5.06
CA ASN A 72 11.23 -5.37 -3.78
C ASN A 72 10.15 -4.45 -3.19
N ILE A 73 9.96 -4.47 -1.87
CA ILE A 73 9.01 -3.61 -1.16
C ILE A 73 9.23 -2.11 -1.43
N TYR A 74 10.43 -1.69 -1.82
CA TYR A 74 10.71 -0.31 -2.22
C TYR A 74 10.12 0.06 -3.59
N ASP A 75 9.91 -0.91 -4.45
CA ASP A 75 9.28 -0.74 -5.76
C ASP A 75 7.79 -0.49 -5.54
N ALA A 76 7.32 0.60 -6.14
CA ALA A 76 5.93 1.04 -6.05
C ALA A 76 5.16 0.51 -7.25
N ILE A 77 3.99 -0.06 -6.98
CA ILE A 77 3.00 -0.38 -8.00
C ILE A 77 1.99 0.77 -8.06
N VAL A 78 1.81 1.33 -9.25
CA VAL A 78 0.85 2.41 -9.50
C VAL A 78 0.18 2.19 -10.85
N ASP A 79 -1.15 2.21 -10.85
CA ASP A 79 -1.92 2.34 -12.09
C ASP A 79 -2.11 3.83 -12.41
N GLU A 80 -1.22 4.37 -13.22
CA GLU A 80 -1.24 5.78 -13.62
C GLU A 80 -2.45 6.14 -14.50
N ASN A 81 -3.13 5.16 -15.10
CA ASN A 81 -4.31 5.39 -15.95
C ASN A 81 -5.61 5.45 -15.13
N ARG A 82 -5.70 4.71 -14.03
CA ARG A 82 -6.91 4.60 -13.21
C ARG A 82 -6.86 5.43 -11.93
N ASN A 83 -5.75 5.37 -11.20
CA ASN A 83 -5.60 6.08 -9.93
C ASN A 83 -4.13 6.30 -9.58
N SER A 84 -3.54 7.35 -10.14
CA SER A 84 -2.17 7.75 -9.85
C SER A 84 -1.94 8.21 -8.40
N ALA A 85 -3.01 8.59 -7.69
CA ALA A 85 -2.90 8.97 -6.28
C ALA A 85 -2.68 7.76 -5.36
N LEU A 86 -3.04 6.55 -5.79
CA LEU A 86 -2.85 5.34 -4.98
C LEU A 86 -1.52 4.67 -5.32
N VAL A 87 -0.69 4.43 -4.30
CA VAL A 87 0.60 3.75 -4.45
C VAL A 87 0.64 2.53 -3.56
N ILE A 88 0.99 1.38 -4.14
CA ILE A 88 1.01 0.12 -3.41
C ILE A 88 2.42 -0.45 -3.36
N HIS A 89 2.81 -0.93 -2.18
CA HIS A 89 4.07 -1.60 -1.92
C HIS A 89 3.78 -3.05 -1.48
N ASP A 90 4.30 -4.04 -2.20
CA ASP A 90 4.16 -5.45 -1.83
C ASP A 90 5.42 -5.96 -1.10
N SER A 91 5.23 -6.60 0.04
CA SER A 91 6.29 -7.29 0.79
C SER A 91 6.88 -8.51 0.07
N CYS A 92 6.26 -8.96 -1.02
CA CYS A 92 6.66 -10.13 -1.84
C CYS A 92 6.59 -11.49 -1.13
N GLY A 93 6.15 -11.53 0.14
CA GLY A 93 6.04 -12.78 0.89
C GLY A 93 7.17 -12.99 1.90
N PHE A 94 6.81 -13.41 3.09
CA PHE A 94 7.75 -14.10 3.99
C PHE A 94 7.73 -15.59 3.65
N GLU A 95 8.85 -16.12 3.15
CA GLU A 95 9.07 -17.56 3.02
C GLU A 95 9.80 -18.09 4.26
N THR A 96 9.59 -19.38 4.56
CA THR A 96 10.25 -20.02 5.71
C THR A 96 11.73 -20.21 5.39
N GLY A 97 12.61 -19.52 6.12
CA GLY A 97 14.07 -19.60 5.95
C GLY A 97 14.73 -18.31 5.43
N GLU A 98 13.95 -17.32 5.00
CA GLU A 98 14.48 -15.99 4.66
C GLU A 98 14.48 -15.06 5.88
N GLU A 99 15.52 -15.15 6.71
CA GLU A 99 15.66 -14.33 7.92
C GLU A 99 15.66 -12.80 7.63
N ASN A 100 15.98 -12.40 6.40
CA ASN A 100 16.13 -10.99 6.01
C ASN A 100 14.81 -10.28 5.66
N ASN A 101 13.68 -10.98 5.52
CA ASN A 101 12.44 -10.36 5.01
C ASN A 101 11.80 -9.45 6.06
N LEU A 102 11.80 -9.86 7.34
CA LEU A 102 11.26 -9.03 8.42
C LEU A 102 12.07 -7.76 8.62
N GLU A 103 13.39 -7.86 8.57
CA GLU A 103 14.28 -6.70 8.70
C GLU A 103 14.12 -5.75 7.51
N THR A 104 13.96 -6.27 6.29
CA THR A 104 13.70 -5.46 5.09
C THR A 104 12.40 -4.68 5.22
N VAL A 105 11.33 -5.33 5.69
CA VAL A 105 10.03 -4.68 5.93
C VAL A 105 10.13 -3.60 7.00
N LYS A 106 10.81 -3.87 8.12
CA LYS A 106 11.04 -2.87 9.19
C LYS A 106 11.79 -1.65 8.65
N ARG A 107 12.88 -1.87 7.90
CA ARG A 107 13.65 -0.79 7.26
C ARG A 107 12.83 0.01 6.27
N PHE A 108 11.95 -0.64 5.51
CA PHE A 108 11.05 0.05 4.59
C PHE A 108 10.06 0.95 5.33
N ILE A 109 9.42 0.44 6.39
CA ILE A 109 8.49 1.21 7.21
C ILE A 109 9.20 2.42 7.83
N ASP A 110 10.38 2.21 8.44
CA ASP A 110 11.18 3.29 9.01
C ASP A 110 11.62 4.31 7.96
N TYR A 111 12.04 3.84 6.79
CA TYR A 111 12.44 4.69 5.66
C TYR A 111 11.29 5.60 5.21
N ARG A 112 10.09 5.04 5.05
CA ARG A 112 8.89 5.80 4.64
C ARG A 112 8.42 6.74 5.75
N ASN A 113 8.44 6.32 7.00
CA ASN A 113 8.02 7.13 8.14
C ASN A 113 8.91 8.38 8.33
N ARG A 114 10.19 8.30 7.94
CA ARG A 114 11.14 9.43 8.04
C ARG A 114 11.08 10.38 6.84
N LYS A 115 10.18 10.17 5.89
CA LYS A 115 10.08 11.04 4.72
C LYS A 115 9.57 12.43 5.12
N PRO A 116 10.14 13.50 4.56
CA PRO A 116 9.81 14.86 4.98
C PRO A 116 8.44 15.33 4.47
N SER A 117 7.94 14.73 3.39
CA SER A 117 6.67 15.11 2.76
C SER A 117 5.61 14.01 2.91
N LEU A 118 4.35 14.39 3.17
CA LEU A 118 3.24 13.43 3.29
C LEU A 118 3.12 12.50 2.07
N PRO A 119 3.21 12.96 0.81
CA PRO A 119 3.15 12.07 -0.37
C PRO A 119 4.23 10.98 -0.43
N GLU A 120 5.33 11.14 0.30
CA GLU A 120 6.41 10.17 0.35
C GLU A 120 6.28 9.19 1.52
N GLN A 121 5.48 9.52 2.55
CA GLN A 121 5.27 8.72 3.74
C GLN A 121 4.35 7.52 3.49
N LEU A 122 4.42 6.53 4.39
CA LEU A 122 3.54 5.38 4.39
C LEU A 122 2.27 5.70 5.17
N HIS A 123 1.10 5.45 4.59
CA HIS A 123 -0.18 5.87 5.16
C HIS A 123 -0.98 4.70 5.75
N CYS A 124 -0.79 3.50 5.20
CA CYS A 124 -1.51 2.30 5.64
C CYS A 124 -0.62 1.06 5.51
N ILE A 125 -0.80 0.13 6.46
CA ILE A 125 -0.27 -1.22 6.41
C ILE A 125 -1.46 -2.18 6.45
N TRP A 126 -1.51 -3.10 5.50
CA TRP A 126 -2.52 -4.15 5.38
C TRP A 126 -1.91 -5.54 5.49
#